data_AF-R7VGB3-F1
#
_entry.id   AF-R7VGB3-F1
#
_cell.length_a   1.000
_cell.length_b   1.000
_cell.length_c   1.000
_cell.angle_alpha   90.00
_cell.angle_beta   90.00
_cell.angle_gamma   90.00
#
_symmetry.space_group_name_H-M   'P 1'
#
loop_
_entity.id
_entity.type
_entity.pdbx_description
1 polymer ?
#
loop_
_entity_poly.entity_id
_entity_poly.type
_entity_poly.pdbx_seq_one_letter_code
_entity_poly.pdbx_strand_id
1 'polypeptide(L)'
;MSQSPDGTVVVGGTYQVGDWNSKIDVKDREEILKNAFEVMPSLKIAPVIGEWVGQRPGRSEVRLELENVELNGKKIKVVHNYGHGGSGVGLSWGCAETAVGLVKRGIGCLSKI
;
A
#
# COMPACT_ATOMS: atom_id res chain seq x y z
N MET A 1 -4.85 14.44 0.24
CA MET A 1 -6.31 14.57 0.06
C MET A 1 -6.64 14.05 -1.33
N SER A 2 -7.51 13.06 -1.43
CA SER A 2 -8.01 12.56 -2.72
C SER A 2 -9.51 12.78 -2.78
N GLN A 3 -9.99 13.40 -3.86
CA GLN A 3 -11.41 13.59 -4.12
C GLN A 3 -11.89 12.54 -5.11
N SER A 4 -12.98 11.88 -4.76
CA SER A 4 -13.67 10.92 -5.61
C SER A 4 -14.68 11.62 -6.53
N PRO A 5 -15.06 11.02 -7.68
CA PRO A 5 -16.01 11.64 -8.62
C PRO A 5 -17.40 11.96 -8.04
N ASP A 6 -17.80 11.28 -6.97
CA ASP A 6 -19.04 11.50 -6.21
C ASP A 6 -18.95 12.69 -5.23
N GLY A 7 -17.82 13.40 -5.21
CA GLY A 7 -17.58 14.52 -4.31
C GLY A 7 -17.05 14.12 -2.94
N THR A 8 -16.86 12.83 -2.66
CA THR A 8 -16.29 12.35 -1.41
C THR A 8 -14.81 12.71 -1.31
N VAL A 9 -14.34 13.05 -0.10
CA VAL A 9 -12.95 13.40 0.16
C VAL A 9 -12.37 12.49 1.24
N VAL A 10 -11.18 11.95 0.98
CA VAL A 10 -10.39 11.25 2.00
C VAL A 10 -9.43 12.22 2.67
N VAL A 11 -9.57 12.35 3.99
CA VAL A 11 -8.63 13.05 4.87
C VAL A 11 -7.82 12.03 5.67
N GLY A 12 -6.56 12.37 5.92
CA GLY A 12 -5.63 11.55 6.67
C GLY A 12 -4.39 12.38 7.02
N GLY A 13 -3.42 11.82 7.73
CA GLY A 13 -3.42 10.44 8.21
C GLY A 13 -2.31 10.23 9.21
N THR A 14 -2.12 8.98 9.63
CA THR A 14 -1.05 8.59 10.52
C THR A 14 -0.01 7.72 9.81
N TYR A 15 1.19 7.67 10.39
CA TYR A 15 2.25 6.75 10.03
C TYR A 15 2.91 6.22 11.30
N GLN A 16 2.37 5.13 11.84
CA GLN A 16 2.80 4.50 13.10
C GLN A 16 3.43 3.14 12.81
N VAL A 17 4.76 3.08 12.71
CA VAL A 17 5.47 1.82 12.44
C VAL A 17 5.39 0.90 13.65
N GLY A 18 4.98 -0.35 13.42
CA GLY A 18 4.89 -1.37 14.47
C GLY A 18 3.58 -1.36 15.26
N ASP A 19 2.67 -0.42 14.97
CA ASP A 19 1.32 -0.44 15.52
C ASP A 19 0.43 -1.39 14.70
N TRP A 20 -0.10 -2.40 15.38
CA TRP A 20 -1.00 -3.41 14.82
C TRP A 20 -2.46 -3.22 15.25
N ASN A 21 -2.78 -2.12 15.91
CA ASN A 21 -4.15 -1.77 16.25
C ASN A 21 -4.97 -1.61 14.96
N SER A 22 -6.11 -2.30 14.90
CA SER A 22 -7.05 -2.25 13.78
C SER A 22 -8.33 -1.49 14.13
N LYS A 23 -8.36 -0.85 15.31
CA LYS A 23 -9.47 -0.04 15.79
C LYS A 23 -9.15 1.44 15.63
N ILE A 24 -10.18 2.24 15.41
CA ILE A 24 -10.08 3.69 15.39
C ILE A 24 -9.58 4.17 16.75
N ASP A 25 -8.48 4.93 16.74
CA ASP A 25 -8.00 5.65 17.90
C ASP A 25 -8.59 7.07 17.93
N VAL A 26 -9.10 7.48 19.08
CA VAL A 26 -9.78 8.77 19.25
C VAL A 26 -8.80 9.94 19.05
N LYS A 27 -7.55 9.80 19.50
CA LYS A 27 -6.54 10.85 19.37
C LYS A 27 -6.14 11.03 17.91
N ASP A 28 -5.89 9.92 17.22
CA ASP A 28 -5.55 9.95 15.79
C ASP A 28 -6.68 10.59 14.96
N ARG A 29 -7.94 10.24 15.27
CA ARG A 29 -9.13 10.84 14.65
C ARG A 29 -9.17 12.35 14.86
N GLU A 30 -9.04 12.81 16.11
CA GLU A 30 -9.09 14.24 16.46
C GLU A 30 -7.96 15.02 15.78
N GLU A 31 -6.75 14.45 15.75
CA GLU A 31 -5.59 15.08 15.10
C GLU A 31 -5.74 15.16 13.58
N ILE A 32 -6.21 14.10 12.92
CA ILE A 32 -6.48 14.08 11.47
C ILE A 32 -7.49 15.17 11.10
N LEU A 33 -8.61 15.26 11.83
CA LEU A 33 -9.65 16.25 11.55
C LEU A 33 -9.16 17.67 11.80
N LYS A 34 -8.47 17.90 12.91
CA LYS A 34 -7.86 19.20 13.22
C LYS A 34 -6.94 19.66 12.07
N ASN A 35 -5.98 18.82 11.68
CA ASN A 35 -5.02 19.13 10.63
C ASN A 35 -5.71 19.35 9.28
N ALA A 36 -6.72 18.53 8.94
CA ALA A 36 -7.49 18.70 7.72
C ALA A 36 -8.25 20.03 7.68
N PHE A 37 -8.84 20.45 8.81
CA PHE A 37 -9.56 21.72 8.91
C PHE A 37 -8.66 22.95 8.89
N GLU A 38 -7.42 22.82 9.35
CA GLU A 38 -6.40 23.88 9.23
C GLU A 38 -5.98 24.07 7.77
N VAL A 39 -5.79 22.97 7.03
CA VAL A 39 -5.40 23.01 5.61
C VAL A 39 -6.56 23.43 4.71
N MET A 40 -7.77 22.95 4.99
CA MET A 40 -8.96 23.21 4.18
C MET A 40 -10.16 23.52 5.08
N PRO A 41 -10.36 24.78 5.48
CA PRO A 41 -11.43 25.18 6.41
C PRO A 41 -12.85 24.86 5.94
N SER A 42 -13.09 24.78 4.63
CA SER A 42 -14.38 24.40 4.06
C SER A 42 -14.82 22.98 4.43
N LEU A 43 -13.89 22.12 4.89
CA LEU A 43 -14.23 20.77 5.35
C LEU A 43 -14.98 20.76 6.69
N LYS A 44 -14.97 21.85 7.48
CA LYS A 44 -15.66 21.90 8.79
C LYS A 44 -17.18 21.70 8.69
N ILE A 45 -17.77 22.00 7.54
CA ILE A 45 -19.20 21.83 7.28
C ILE A 45 -19.52 20.50 6.58
N ALA A 46 -18.50 19.72 6.20
CA ALA A 46 -18.69 18.45 5.52
C ALA A 46 -19.02 17.34 6.54
N PRO A 47 -20.05 16.50 6.29
CA PRO A 47 -20.34 15.37 7.15
C PRO A 47 -19.27 14.28 7.02
N VAL A 48 -18.91 13.66 8.14
CA VAL A 48 -18.09 12.44 8.13
C VAL A 48 -18.98 11.25 7.75
N ILE A 49 -18.65 10.58 6.65
CA ILE A 49 -19.45 9.47 6.11
C ILE A 49 -18.87 8.09 6.46
N GLY A 50 -17.62 8.02 6.91
CA GLY A 50 -16.96 6.77 7.26
C GLY A 50 -15.53 6.98 7.76
N GLU A 51 -15.03 6.00 8.50
CA GLU A 51 -13.70 6.01 9.11
C GLU A 51 -13.10 4.59 8.99
N TRP A 52 -11.80 4.50 8.73
CA TRP A 52 -11.11 3.21 8.62
C TRP A 52 -9.67 3.31 9.07
N VAL A 53 -9.14 2.17 9.51
CA VAL A 53 -7.71 1.97 9.79
C VAL A 53 -7.16 0.98 8.77
N GLY A 54 -6.00 1.29 8.18
CA GLY A 54 -5.31 0.43 7.24
C GLY A 54 -3.86 0.23 7.62
N GLN A 55 -3.39 -1.01 7.58
CA GLN A 55 -1.98 -1.35 7.81
C GLN A 55 -1.24 -1.40 6.48
N ARG A 56 -0.28 -0.49 6.30
CA ARG A 56 0.56 -0.46 5.10
C ARG A 56 1.63 -1.56 5.21
N PRO A 57 1.81 -2.42 4.19
CA PRO A 57 2.84 -3.46 4.21
C PRO A 57 4.23 -2.84 3.96
N GLY A 58 4.75 -2.13 4.95
CA GLY A 58 6.03 -1.41 4.87
C GLY A 58 7.24 -2.33 5.03
N ARG A 59 8.28 -2.06 4.25
CA ARG A 59 9.65 -2.58 4.41
C ARG A 59 10.62 -1.43 4.16
N SER A 60 11.89 -1.60 4.55
CA SER A 60 12.97 -0.69 4.15
C SER A 60 13.07 -0.61 2.62
N GLU A 61 12.82 -1.72 1.93
CA GLU A 61 12.84 -1.83 0.47
C GLU A 61 11.73 -2.78 0.00
N VAL A 62 11.18 -2.53 -1.19
CA VAL A 62 10.26 -3.47 -1.85
C VAL A 62 11.00 -4.78 -2.12
N ARG A 63 10.38 -5.92 -1.79
CA ARG A 63 10.90 -7.23 -2.18
C ARG A 63 10.29 -7.63 -3.52
N LEU A 64 11.10 -7.54 -4.57
CA LEU A 64 10.73 -7.88 -5.94
C LEU A 64 11.83 -8.69 -6.61
N GLU A 65 11.80 -10.01 -6.41
CA GLU A 65 12.88 -10.91 -6.80
C GLU A 65 12.39 -12.33 -7.08
N LEU A 66 13.20 -13.11 -7.80
CA LEU A 66 13.00 -14.55 -8.02
C LEU A 66 13.86 -15.35 -7.05
N GLU A 67 13.23 -16.20 -6.25
CA GLU A 67 13.88 -17.11 -5.31
C GLU A 67 13.61 -18.58 -5.69
N ASN A 68 14.62 -19.45 -5.57
CA ASN A 68 14.43 -20.90 -5.65
C ASN A 68 14.28 -21.45 -4.24
N VAL A 69 13.10 -21.95 -3.91
CA VAL A 69 12.74 -22.49 -2.59
C VAL A 69 12.61 -24.01 -2.68
N GLU A 70 13.07 -24.72 -1.67
CA GLU A 70 12.79 -26.16 -1.53
C GLU A 70 11.64 -26.38 -0.55
N LEU A 71 10.57 -27.02 -1.02
CA LEU A 71 9.37 -27.32 -0.24
C LEU A 71 8.98 -28.78 -0.47
N ASN A 72 8.98 -29.57 0.61
CA ASN A 72 8.66 -30.99 0.57
C ASN A 72 9.50 -31.78 -0.47
N GLY A 73 10.81 -31.50 -0.55
CA GLY A 73 11.73 -32.13 -1.50
C GLY A 73 11.57 -31.69 -2.96
N LYS A 74 10.74 -30.68 -3.23
CA LYS A 74 10.54 -30.11 -4.57
C LYS A 74 11.16 -28.71 -4.66
N LYS A 75 11.89 -28.45 -5.73
CA LYS A 75 12.38 -27.10 -6.07
C LYS A 75 11.28 -26.29 -6.72
N ILE A 76 10.90 -25.18 -6.10
CA ILE A 76 9.84 -24.27 -6.52
C ILE A 76 10.45 -22.89 -6.77
N LYS A 77 10.02 -22.23 -7.82
CA LYS A 77 10.40 -20.84 -8.13
C LYS A 77 9.32 -19.91 -7.57
N VAL A 78 9.73 -18.96 -6.73
CA VAL A 78 8.84 -17.98 -6.11
C VAL A 78 9.24 -16.60 -6.58
N VAL A 79 8.29 -15.83 -7.11
CA VAL A 79 8.48 -14.41 -7.38
C VAL A 79 7.82 -13.63 -6.26
N HIS A 80 8.64 -12.94 -5.47
CA HIS A 80 8.17 -12.05 -4.42
C HIS A 80 7.76 -10.71 -5.04
N ASN A 81 6.69 -10.11 -4.55
CA ASN A 81 6.25 -8.77 -4.94
C ASN A 81 5.47 -8.13 -3.79
N TYR A 82 6.17 -7.70 -2.74
CA TYR A 82 5.55 -7.14 -1.53
C TYR A 82 6.45 -6.09 -0.85
N GLY A 83 5.94 -5.42 0.18
CA GLY A 83 6.71 -4.41 0.92
C GLY A 83 6.55 -2.98 0.39
N HIS A 84 5.46 -2.69 -0.32
CA HIS A 84 5.23 -1.41 -1.00
C HIS A 84 4.86 -0.24 -0.08
N GLY A 85 4.66 -0.49 1.22
CA GLY A 85 4.25 0.55 2.17
C GLY A 85 3.02 1.33 1.69
N GLY A 86 3.09 2.66 1.76
CA GLY A 86 2.04 3.56 1.29
C GLY A 86 2.03 3.83 -0.23
N SER A 87 3.03 3.33 -0.95
CA SER A 87 3.26 3.66 -2.36
C SER A 87 2.72 2.58 -3.32
N GLY A 88 1.99 1.59 -2.81
CA GLY A 88 1.53 0.44 -3.58
C GLY A 88 0.78 0.78 -4.87
N VAL A 89 -0.14 1.75 -4.83
CA VAL A 89 -0.88 2.17 -6.04
C VAL A 89 0.07 2.81 -7.06
N GLY A 90 0.93 3.74 -6.63
CA GLY A 90 1.87 4.43 -7.51
C GLY A 90 2.95 3.52 -8.12
N LEU A 91 3.35 2.47 -7.40
CA LEU A 91 4.36 1.50 -7.86
C LEU A 91 3.78 0.29 -8.61
N SER A 92 2.45 0.11 -8.54
CA SER A 92 1.78 -1.13 -8.96
C SER A 92 2.16 -1.60 -10.36
N TRP A 93 2.13 -0.71 -11.35
CA TRP A 93 2.36 -1.05 -12.75
C TRP A 93 3.81 -1.52 -13.00
N GLY A 94 4.80 -0.73 -12.57
CA GLY A 94 6.22 -1.07 -12.75
C GLY A 94 6.63 -2.33 -11.98
N CYS A 95 6.08 -2.51 -10.77
CA CYS A 95 6.30 -3.74 -10.00
C CYS A 95 5.67 -4.97 -10.68
N ALA A 96 4.48 -4.83 -11.26
CA ALA A 96 3.83 -5.91 -12.01
C ALA A 96 4.60 -6.29 -13.27
N GLU A 97 5.07 -5.31 -14.05
CA GLU A 97 5.88 -5.54 -15.25
C GLU A 97 7.19 -6.28 -14.90
N THR A 98 7.88 -5.83 -13.85
CA THR A 98 9.10 -6.47 -13.36
C THR A 98 8.83 -7.89 -12.85
N ALA A 99 7.74 -8.10 -12.11
CA ALA A 99 7.33 -9.43 -11.65
C ALA A 99 7.09 -10.39 -12.83
N VAL A 100 6.40 -9.93 -13.89
CA VAL A 100 6.20 -10.72 -15.12
C VAL A 100 7.53 -11.08 -15.77
N GLY A 101 8.49 -10.14 -15.83
CA GLY A 101 9.85 -10.40 -16.32
C GLY A 101 10.56 -11.49 -15.51
N LEU A 102 10.45 -11.45 -14.19
CA LEU A 102 11.01 -12.47 -13.28
C LEU A 102 10.33 -13.82 -13.46
N VAL A 103 9.01 -13.87 -13.67
CA VAL A 103 8.28 -15.12 -13.97
C VAL A 103 8.77 -15.71 -15.29
N LYS A 104 8.85 -14.91 -16.35
CA LYS A 104 9.34 -15.34 -17.68
C LYS A 104 10.76 -15.92 -17.58
N ARG A 105 11.67 -15.22 -16.89
CA ARG A 105 13.02 -15.71 -16.59
C ARG A 105 12.99 -17.02 -15.81
N GLY A 106 12.11 -17.11 -14.81
CA GLY A 106 11.91 -18.30 -13.99
C GLY A 106 11.48 -19.52 -14.81
N ILE A 107 10.58 -19.36 -15.78
CA ILE A 107 10.10 -20.48 -16.61
C ILE A 107 10.95 -20.73 -17.87
N GLY A 108 12.05 -19.98 -18.06
CA GLY A 108 12.94 -20.13 -19.22
C GLY A 108 12.44 -19.48 -20.50
N CYS A 109 11.44 -18.60 -20.43
CA CYS A 109 10.96 -17.83 -21.57
C CYS A 109 11.83 -16.57 -21.71
N LEU A 110 12.78 -16.58 -22.64
CA LEU A 110 13.60 -15.40 -22.96
C LEU A 110 12.78 -14.46 -23.87
N SER A 111 12.16 -13.43 -23.30
CA SER A 111 11.70 -12.30 -24.12
C SER A 111 12.85 -11.34 -24.35
N LYS A 112 13.27 -11.19 -25.61
CA LYS A 112 14.08 -10.05 -26.07
C LYS A 112 13.22 -8.80 -25.86
N ILE A 113 13.65 -7.92 -24.97
CA ILE A 113 13.26 -6.50 -25.01
C ILE A 113 14.21 -5.84 -26.00
#